data_AF-A0A661LJ50-F1
#
_entry.id   AF-A0A661LJ50-F1
#
_cell.length_a   1.000
_cell.length_b   1.000
_cell.length_c   1.000
_cell.angle_alpha   90.00
_cell.angle_beta   90.00
_cell.angle_gamma   90.00
#
_symmetry.space_group_name_H-M   'P 1'
#
loop_
_entity.id
_entity.type
_entity.pdbx_description
1 polymer ?
#
loop_
_entity_poly.entity_id
_entity_poly.type
_entity_poly.pdbx_seq_one_letter_code
_entity_poly.pdbx_strand_id
1 'polypeptide(L)' 'MALIEDRTYQPKILVIDDEKRIREGCSKILTKEDCLVDVAENGETGLKMIEEKYY' A
#
# COMPACT_ATOMS: atom_id res chain seq x y z
N MET A 1 -31.33 -0.67 11.11
CA MET A 1 -30.71 0.62 10.75
C MET A 1 -29.37 0.29 10.13
N ALA A 2 -29.35 0.13 8.80
CA ALA A 2 -28.16 -0.32 8.08
C ALA A 2 -27.28 0.90 7.80
N LEU A 3 -26.11 0.95 8.43
CA LEU A 3 -24.98 1.69 7.89
C LEU A 3 -24.32 0.71 6.91
N ILE A 4 -24.71 0.79 5.65
CA ILE A 4 -23.89 0.21 4.58
C ILE A 4 -22.75 1.21 4.43
N GLU A 5 -21.65 1.00 5.15
CA GLU A 5 -20.39 1.64 4.80
C GLU A 5 -20.08 1.19 3.38
N ASP A 6 -19.98 2.13 2.44
CA ASP A 6 -19.56 1.86 1.07
C ASP A 6 -18.08 1.44 1.09
N ARG A 7 -17.82 0.18 1.48
CA ARG A 7 -16.49 -0.45 1.49
C ARG A 7 -16.14 -1.06 0.14
N THR A 8 -16.61 -0.45 -0.95
CA THR A 8 -16.34 -0.97 -2.30
C THR A 8 -14.99 -0.51 -2.85
N TYR A 9 -14.38 0.51 -2.23
CA TYR A 9 -13.09 1.04 -2.64
C TYR A 9 -11.96 0.51 -1.73
N GLN A 10 -11.03 -0.24 -2.32
CA GLN A 10 -9.78 -0.66 -1.69
C GLN A 10 -8.63 0.20 -2.24
N PRO A 11 -8.09 1.15 -1.46
CA PRO A 11 -6.98 1.99 -1.90
C PRO A 11 -5.75 1.16 -2.28
N LYS A 12 -5.05 1.55 -3.34
CA LYS A 12 -3.74 0.99 -3.70
C LYS A 12 -2.65 1.87 -3.12
N ILE A 13 -1.70 1.30 -2.39
CA ILE A 13 -0.68 2.06 -1.68
C ILE A 13 0.69 1.45 -1.98
N LEU A 14 1.65 2.30 -2.36
CA LEU A 14 3.05 1.93 -2.48
C LEU A 14 3.84 2.49 -1.30
N VAL A 15 4.40 1.61 -0.47
CA VAL A 15 5.28 2.00 0.64
C VAL A 15 6.73 1.94 0.17
N ILE A 16 7.43 3.07 0.26
CA ILE A 16 8.86 3.17 -0.09
C ILE A 16 9.64 3.53 1.17
N ASP A 17 10.48 2.62 1.62
CA ASP A 17 11.33 2.80 2.80
C ASP A 17 12.53 1.86 2.69
N ASP A 18 13.73 2.29 3.05
CA ASP A 18 14.95 1.47 2.94
C ASP A 18 15.04 0.40 4.04
N GLU A 19 14.37 0.60 5.18
CA GLU A 19 14.36 -0.35 6.28
C GLU A 19 13.27 -1.42 6.09
N LYS A 20 13.72 -2.69 5.95
CA LYS A 20 12.82 -3.84 5.76
C LYS A 20 11.77 -3.97 6.88
N ARG A 21 12.15 -3.69 8.13
CA ARG A 21 11.25 -3.79 9.28
C ARG A 21 10.11 -2.79 9.19
N ILE A 22 10.38 -1.57 8.75
CA ILE A 22 9.36 -0.54 8.54
C ILE A 22 8.44 -0.94 7.39
N ARG A 23 8.98 -1.36 6.23
CA ARG A 23 8.17 -1.83 5.09
C ARG A 23 7.20 -2.94 5.48
N GLU A 24 7.67 -3.94 6.21
CA GLU A 24 6.83 -5.05 6.67
C GLU A 24 5.78 -4.59 7.70
N GLY A 25 6.12 -3.67 8.58
CA GLY A 25 5.20 -3.08 9.55
C GLY A 25 4.07 -2.32 8.86
N CYS A 26 4.41 -1.42 7.94
CA CYS A 26 3.45 -0.65 7.16
C CYS A 26 2.53 -1.55 6.32
N SER A 27 3.09 -2.51 5.58
CA SER A 27 2.31 -3.45 4.77
C SER A 27 1.30 -4.23 5.62
N LYS A 28 1.71 -4.74 6.80
CA LYS A 28 0.81 -5.46 7.72
C LYS A 28 -0.33 -4.59 8.26
N ILE A 29 -0.06 -3.33 8.61
CA ILE A 29 -1.08 -2.43 9.16
C ILE A 29 -2.06 -2.03 8.05
N LEU A 30 -1.56 -1.55 6.91
CA LEU A 30 -2.38 -1.06 5.80
C LEU A 30 -3.22 -2.18 5.17
N THR A 31 -2.70 -3.40 5.09
CA THR A 31 -3.49 -4.56 4.61
C THR A 31 -4.66 -4.89 5.56
N LYS A 32 -4.50 -4.68 6.87
CA LYS A 32 -5.60 -4.85 7.85
C LYS A 32 -6.69 -3.79 7.70
N GLU A 33 -6.32 -2.62 7.21
CA GLU A 33 -7.24 -1.52 6.86
C GLU A 33 -7.81 -1.68 5.43
N ASP A 34 -7.78 -2.89 4.87
CA ASP A 34 -8.36 -3.25 3.57
C ASP A 34 -7.74 -2.52 2.37
N CYS A 35 -6.48 -2.09 2.51
CA CYS A 35 -5.71 -1.50 1.41
C CYS A 35 -4.96 -2.60 0.63
N LEU A 36 -4.81 -2.38 -0.68
CA LEU A 36 -3.92 -3.15 -1.55
C LEU A 36 -2.52 -2.53 -1.48
N VAL A 37 -1.55 -3.26 -0.92
CA VAL A 37 -0.25 -2.67 -0.60
C VAL A 37 0.87 -3.35 -1.37
N ASP A 38 1.67 -2.54 -2.04
CA ASP A 38 2.96 -2.90 -2.60
C ASP A 38 4.09 -2.22 -1.82
N VAL A 39 5.30 -2.79 -1.91
CA VAL A 39 6.47 -2.29 -1.19
C VAL A 39 7.67 -2.15 -2.12
N ALA A 40 8.43 -1.07 -1.95
CA ALA A 40 9.71 -0.85 -2.62
C ALA A 40 10.79 -0.53 -1.60
N GLU A 41 11.98 -1.11 -1.77
CA GLU A 41 13.10 -0.93 -0.84
C GLU A 41 13.92 0.34 -1.07
N ASN A 42 13.65 1.07 -2.15
CA ASN A 42 14.32 2.32 -2.48
C ASN A 42 13.51 3.10 -3.52
N GLY A 43 13.91 4.35 -3.76
CA GLY A 43 13.24 5.24 -4.71
C GLY A 43 13.31 4.77 -6.16
N GLU A 44 14.39 4.11 -6.59
CA GLU A 44 14.51 3.64 -7.98
C GLU A 44 13.46 2.56 -8.29
N THR A 45 13.37 1.55 -7.43
CA THR A 45 12.33 0.51 -7.53
C THR A 45 10.94 1.13 -7.43
N GLY A 46 10.72 2.06 -6.51
CA GLY A 46 9.43 2.72 -6.35
C GLY A 46 8.99 3.52 -7.59
N LEU A 47 9.91 4.26 -8.22
CA LEU A 47 9.64 5.01 -9.44
C LEU A 47 9.27 4.08 -10.60
N LYS A 48 10.02 2.98 -10.80
CA LYS A 48 9.67 1.96 -11.82
C LYS A 48 8.27 1.39 -11.59
N MET A 49 7.90 1.12 -10.34
CA MET A 49 6.57 0.61 -10.00
C MET A 49 5.45 1.61 -10.31
N ILE A 50 5.69 2.91 -10.13
CA ILE A 50 4.73 3.97 -10.45
C ILE A 50 4.57 4.13 -11.97
N GLU A 51 5.64 3.94 -12.74
CA GLU A 51 5.57 3.92 -14.21
C GLU A 51 4.74 2.75 -14.75
N GLU A 52 4.81 1.58 -14.09
CA GLU A 52 4.06 0.38 -14.48
C GLU A 52 2.59 0.39 -14.04
N LYS A 53 2.28 0.98 -12.88
CA LYS A 53 0.91 1.03 -12.32
C LYS A 53 0.65 2.26 -11.46
N TYR A 54 -0.60 2.70 -11.50
CA TYR A 54 -1.09 3.78 -10.64
C TYR A 54 -1.44 3.25 -9.24
N TYR A 55 -1.06 4.04 -8.24
CA TYR A 55 -1.36 3.87 -6.82
C TYR A 55 -2.17 5.05 -6.33
#